data_AF-A0A091C809-F1
#
_entry.id   AF-A0A091C809-F1
#
_cell.length_a   1.000
_cell.length_b   1.000
_cell.length_c   1.000
_cell.angle_alpha   90.00
_cell.angle_beta   90.00
_cell.angle_gamma   90.00
#
_symmetry.space_group_name_H-M   'P 1'
#
loop_
_entity.id
_entity.type
_entity.pdbx_description
1 polymer ?
#
loop_
_entity_poly.entity_id
_entity_poly.type
_entity_poly.pdbx_seq_one_letter_code
_entity_poly.pdbx_strand_id
1 'polypeptide(L)'
;MNETTGLPSSTIHRLLGLNGRENKAKNTAPKELEGGLLIVDEMSMVDTWLANTLFKAIPDNMQVIFVGDKDQLPSVGPGQILHDLLCISEIPQKELTEIYRQEDGSSIISLAHEIKNGALPEDFTQNQIDRSYFACQAQQIEPLISKVAIKAKQRGFTPQDIQVLAPMYKGPAGIHALNKMMQEIFNSNADQTKKEVSFNNVVYRIGDKVLQLVNAPEDNVFNGDMGEITGIIYAKDSEEKVDELVIAFDANEVRYKRNEWNKITLSYCCSIHKAQGNEFKMVILPMVHQYSRMLQRNLLYTAVTRSKEMLILIGELSAYRKCVEQVSTLRLTALKERISGIDSISQAMRLKISSYEEAQEEAPFEKEQTPVKSNRPKPNLDLAKDETMDLFAQETSNSFEEMQLTQERIQDNEIDPMIGMGELTPYDFQMS
;
A
#
# COMPACT_ATOMS: atom_id res chain seq x y z
N MET A 1 -6.23 -1.97 10.00
CA MET A 1 -7.32 -1.13 10.54
C MET A 1 -8.63 -1.89 10.70
N ASN A 2 -9.30 -2.36 9.63
CA ASN A 2 -10.59 -3.10 9.73
C ASN A 2 -10.58 -4.25 10.75
N GLU A 3 -9.55 -5.12 10.70
CA GLU A 3 -9.42 -6.26 11.62
C GLU A 3 -9.24 -5.84 13.09
N THR A 4 -8.58 -4.71 13.33
CA THR A 4 -8.23 -4.24 14.68
C THR A 4 -9.35 -3.43 15.31
N THR A 5 -10.08 -2.65 14.51
CA THR A 5 -11.16 -1.77 14.99
C THR A 5 -12.54 -2.42 14.90
N GLY A 6 -12.70 -3.45 14.05
CA GLY A 6 -14.01 -4.03 13.71
C GLY A 6 -14.90 -3.08 12.90
N LEU A 7 -14.38 -1.93 12.45
CA LEU A 7 -15.10 -0.92 11.70
C LEU A 7 -14.65 -0.92 10.23
N PRO A 8 -15.57 -0.67 9.28
CA PRO A 8 -15.24 -0.66 7.87
C PRO A 8 -14.18 0.41 7.59
N SER A 9 -13.06 0.00 7.00
CA SER A 9 -11.99 0.89 6.56
C SER A 9 -11.84 0.81 5.05
N SER A 10 -11.44 1.91 4.42
CA SER A 10 -11.14 1.97 2.99
C SER A 10 -9.85 2.74 2.73
N THR A 11 -9.27 2.58 1.54
CA THR A 11 -8.13 3.42 1.12
C THR A 11 -8.60 4.86 0.93
N ILE A 12 -7.71 5.84 1.15
CA ILE A 12 -8.03 7.26 0.91
C ILE A 12 -8.55 7.49 -0.52
N HIS A 13 -8.00 6.78 -1.52
CA HIS A 13 -8.47 6.86 -2.90
C HIS A 13 -9.93 6.43 -3.04
N ARG A 14 -10.33 5.32 -2.41
CA ARG A 14 -11.72 4.85 -2.44
C ARG A 14 -12.65 5.80 -1.68
N LEU A 15 -12.22 6.28 -0.52
CA LEU A 15 -12.97 7.26 0.27
C LEU A 15 -13.27 8.53 -0.52
N LEU A 16 -12.30 9.00 -1.30
CA LEU A 16 -12.41 10.19 -2.14
C LEU A 16 -12.99 9.93 -3.54
N GLY A 17 -13.34 8.68 -3.87
CA GLY A 17 -13.87 8.31 -5.20
C GLY A 17 -12.86 8.41 -6.36
N LEU A 18 -11.56 8.38 -6.06
CA LEU A 18 -10.46 8.48 -7.05
C LEU A 18 -10.26 7.14 -7.79
N ASN A 19 -11.05 6.90 -8.84
CA ASN A 19 -11.11 5.60 -9.53
C ASN A 19 -10.06 5.38 -10.65
N GLY A 20 -8.89 6.03 -10.60
CA GLY A 20 -7.78 5.79 -11.56
C GLY A 20 -8.04 6.15 -13.04
N ARG A 21 -9.30 6.40 -13.43
CA ARG A 21 -9.69 7.05 -14.70
C ARG A 21 -9.51 8.56 -14.59
N GLU A 22 -8.32 8.99 -14.21
CA GLU A 22 -7.97 10.40 -14.06
C GLU A 22 -7.67 11.05 -15.41
N ASN A 23 -8.76 11.30 -16.14
CA ASN A 23 -8.88 12.50 -16.96
C ASN A 23 -10.19 13.26 -16.67
N LYS A 24 -11.02 12.79 -15.72
CA LYS A 24 -12.25 13.48 -15.30
C LYS A 24 -12.27 13.89 -13.82
N ALA A 25 -11.48 13.27 -12.95
CA ALA A 25 -11.50 13.53 -11.50
C ALA A 25 -10.59 14.67 -11.02
N LYS A 26 -9.84 15.34 -11.91
CA LYS A 26 -9.09 16.56 -11.55
C LYS A 26 -9.95 17.84 -11.59
N ASN A 27 -11.17 17.74 -12.11
CA ASN A 27 -12.06 18.87 -12.42
C ASN A 27 -13.35 18.87 -11.58
N THR A 28 -13.41 18.11 -10.49
CA THR A 28 -14.58 18.10 -9.60
C THR A 28 -14.08 18.33 -8.20
N ALA A 29 -14.62 19.34 -7.50
CA ALA A 29 -14.37 19.52 -6.08
C ALA A 29 -14.60 18.17 -5.38
N PRO A 30 -13.64 17.69 -4.57
CA PRO A 30 -13.78 16.39 -3.94
C PRO A 30 -15.07 16.39 -3.13
N LYS A 31 -15.83 15.29 -3.21
CA LYS A 31 -17.06 15.15 -2.42
C LYS A 31 -16.68 15.34 -0.94
N GLU A 32 -17.36 16.25 -0.28
CA GLU A 32 -17.17 16.50 1.15
C GLU A 32 -17.46 15.20 1.93
N LEU A 33 -16.59 14.89 2.87
CA LEU A 33 -16.69 13.67 3.67
C LEU A 33 -17.84 13.80 4.67
N GLU A 34 -18.56 12.70 4.84
CA GLU A 34 -19.66 12.62 5.81
C GLU A 34 -19.15 12.05 7.14
N GLY A 35 -19.68 12.55 8.25
CA GLY A 35 -19.38 12.05 9.60
C GLY A 35 -18.70 13.06 10.52
N GLY A 36 -18.47 12.66 11.78
CA GLY A 36 -17.86 13.53 12.81
C GLY A 36 -16.39 13.23 13.12
N LEU A 37 -15.86 12.09 12.69
CA LEU A 37 -14.50 11.65 12.99
C LEU A 37 -13.87 10.94 11.79
N LEU A 38 -12.69 11.40 11.36
CA LEU A 38 -11.85 10.76 10.37
C LEU A 38 -10.55 10.28 11.03
N ILE A 39 -10.23 9.01 10.88
CA ILE A 39 -8.96 8.43 11.31
C ILE A 39 -8.22 7.97 10.06
N VAL A 40 -6.99 8.45 9.89
CA VAL A 40 -6.12 8.08 8.78
C VAL A 40 -4.89 7.38 9.34
N ASP A 41 -4.78 6.10 9.06
CA ASP A 41 -3.62 5.27 9.40
C ASP A 41 -2.55 5.33 8.31
N GLU A 42 -1.31 4.97 8.65
CA GLU A 42 -0.14 4.97 7.75
C GLU A 42 0.09 6.31 7.02
N MET A 43 -0.10 7.43 7.71
CA MET A 43 0.05 8.78 7.15
C MET A 43 1.48 9.07 6.62
N SER A 44 2.48 8.29 7.03
CA SER A 44 3.85 8.36 6.52
C SER A 44 3.94 8.09 5.01
N MET A 45 2.98 7.33 4.47
CA MET A 45 2.90 6.98 3.05
C MET A 45 2.17 8.02 2.18
N VAL A 46 1.51 9.02 2.80
CA VAL A 46 0.68 10.00 2.08
C VAL A 46 1.55 11.12 1.51
N ASP A 47 1.41 11.38 0.21
CA ASP A 47 2.11 12.45 -0.50
C ASP A 47 1.33 13.78 -0.50
N THR A 48 1.96 14.86 -0.99
CA THR A 48 1.35 16.18 -1.02
C THR A 48 0.06 16.26 -1.84
N TRP A 49 -0.05 15.50 -2.92
CA TRP A 49 -1.22 15.56 -3.80
C TRP A 49 -2.43 14.89 -3.16
N LEU A 50 -2.22 13.70 -2.60
CA LEU A 50 -3.25 12.97 -1.90
C LEU A 50 -3.68 13.71 -0.63
N ALA A 51 -2.73 14.28 0.12
CA ALA A 51 -3.04 15.10 1.30
C ALA A 51 -3.85 16.34 0.94
N ASN A 52 -3.50 17.07 -0.12
CA ASN A 52 -4.27 18.23 -0.58
C ASN A 52 -5.71 17.85 -0.95
N THR A 53 -5.89 16.74 -1.68
CA THR A 53 -7.21 16.27 -2.08
C THR A 53 -8.03 15.83 -0.87
N LEU A 54 -7.41 15.12 0.08
CA LEU A 54 -8.03 14.71 1.33
C LEU A 54 -8.44 15.93 2.16
N PHE A 55 -7.57 16.91 2.36
CA PHE A 55 -7.85 18.07 3.21
C PHE A 55 -8.95 18.95 2.63
N LYS A 56 -9.06 19.06 1.30
CA LYS A 56 -10.18 19.74 0.64
C LYS A 56 -11.53 19.03 0.82
N ALA A 57 -11.52 17.73 1.13
CA ALA A 57 -12.73 16.94 1.34
C ALA A 57 -13.21 16.94 2.80
N ILE A 58 -12.38 17.38 3.75
CA ILE A 58 -12.72 17.36 5.18
C ILE A 58 -13.62 18.56 5.49
N PRO A 59 -14.84 18.36 6.02
CA PRO A 59 -15.71 19.45 6.43
C PRO A 59 -15.22 20.12 7.71
N ASP A 60 -15.62 21.37 7.93
CA ASP A 60 -15.20 22.19 9.08
C ASP A 60 -15.61 21.61 10.45
N ASN A 61 -16.63 20.74 10.48
CA ASN A 61 -17.20 20.16 11.69
C ASN A 61 -16.67 18.75 12.02
N MET A 62 -15.65 18.25 11.32
CA MET A 62 -15.10 16.91 11.50
C MET A 62 -13.80 16.91 12.30
N GLN A 63 -13.69 16.02 13.29
CA GLN A 63 -12.44 15.76 13.99
C GLN A 63 -11.55 14.83 13.15
N VAL A 64 -10.25 15.13 13.06
CA VAL A 64 -9.31 14.33 12.25
C VAL A 64 -8.15 13.84 13.11
N ILE A 65 -7.83 12.55 12.99
CA ILE A 65 -6.69 11.92 13.67
C ILE A 65 -5.78 11.30 12.60
N PHE A 66 -4.56 11.81 12.51
CA PHE A 66 -3.50 11.20 11.70
C PHE A 66 -2.65 10.27 12.56
N VAL A 67 -2.50 9.04 12.11
CA VAL A 67 -1.65 8.02 12.73
C VAL A 67 -0.60 7.60 11.71
N GLY A 68 0.64 7.45 12.16
CA GLY A 68 1.71 6.98 11.30
C GLY A 68 3.05 7.00 12.00
N ASP A 69 4.01 6.34 11.37
CA ASP A 69 5.38 6.21 11.88
C ASP A 69 6.33 7.14 11.10
N LYS A 70 6.93 8.10 11.81
CA LYS A 70 7.86 9.08 11.22
C LYS A 70 9.19 8.46 10.76
N ASP A 71 9.53 7.28 11.27
CA ASP A 71 10.81 6.60 11.02
C ASP A 71 10.71 5.59 9.86
N GLN A 72 9.50 5.30 9.38
CA GLN A 72 9.26 4.51 8.17
C GLN A 72 9.68 5.26 6.89
N LEU A 73 9.72 4.52 5.77
CA LEU A 73 9.96 5.10 4.45
C LEU A 73 8.90 6.19 4.14
N PRO A 74 9.34 7.36 3.64
CA PRO A 74 8.40 8.41 3.22
C PRO A 74 7.60 7.98 2.00
N SER A 75 6.52 8.72 1.73
CA SER A 75 5.70 8.57 0.52
C SER A 75 6.52 8.52 -0.77
N VAL A 76 6.07 7.76 -1.78
CA VAL A 76 6.79 7.66 -3.07
C VAL A 76 6.67 8.97 -3.87
N GLY A 77 5.49 9.59 -3.83
CA GLY A 77 5.24 10.92 -4.42
C GLY A 77 5.96 12.03 -3.64
N PRO A 78 5.91 13.29 -4.09
CA PRO A 78 6.61 14.40 -3.46
C PRO A 78 6.04 14.77 -2.07
N GLY A 79 6.87 15.41 -1.25
CA GLY A 79 6.49 15.95 0.06
C GLY A 79 6.77 15.01 1.24
N GLN A 80 6.57 15.50 2.46
CA GLN A 80 6.81 14.75 3.68
C GLN A 80 5.78 15.14 4.75
N ILE A 81 4.50 14.93 4.44
CA ILE A 81 3.36 15.53 5.14
C ILE A 81 3.37 15.21 6.64
N LEU A 82 3.42 13.94 7.03
CA LEU A 82 3.43 13.56 8.45
C LEU A 82 4.59 14.23 9.21
N HIS A 83 5.80 14.20 8.63
CA HIS A 83 6.98 14.81 9.25
C HIS A 83 6.81 16.34 9.42
N ASP A 84 6.33 17.02 8.38
CA ASP A 84 6.14 18.46 8.39
C ASP A 84 5.05 18.89 9.39
N LEU A 85 3.96 18.12 9.51
CA LEU A 85 2.90 18.35 10.49
C LEU A 85 3.42 18.17 11.93
N LEU A 86 4.22 17.15 12.19
CA LEU A 86 4.84 16.93 13.51
C LEU A 86 5.84 18.06 13.90
N CYS A 87 6.35 18.80 12.92
CA CYS A 87 7.21 19.96 13.16
C CYS A 87 6.46 21.25 13.51
N ILE A 88 5.12 21.25 13.45
CA ILE A 88 4.26 22.40 13.75
C ILE A 88 3.73 22.25 15.18
N SER A 89 4.08 23.18 16.06
CA SER A 89 3.72 23.13 17.48
C SER A 89 2.23 23.33 17.77
N GLU A 90 1.54 24.00 16.85
CA GLU A 90 0.14 24.37 16.94
C GLU A 90 -0.80 23.18 16.68
N ILE A 91 -0.29 22.12 16.05
CA ILE A 91 -1.03 20.90 15.80
C ILE A 91 -0.85 19.97 17.01
N PRO A 92 -1.94 19.55 17.69
CA PRO A 92 -1.85 18.59 18.79
C PRO A 92 -1.18 17.30 18.33
N GLN A 93 -0.14 16.88 19.05
CA GLN A 93 0.61 15.68 18.72
C GLN A 93 0.99 14.87 19.96
N LYS A 94 1.03 13.55 19.81
CA LYS A 94 1.45 12.62 20.86
C LYS A 94 2.30 11.51 20.25
N GLU A 95 3.56 11.40 20.66
CA GLU A 95 4.42 10.27 20.33
C GLU A 95 4.20 9.16 21.36
N LEU A 96 3.99 7.93 20.86
CA LEU A 96 3.90 6.73 21.69
C LEU A 96 5.31 6.14 21.83
N THR A 97 5.81 6.07 23.06
CA THR A 97 7.17 5.60 23.37
C THR A 97 7.22 4.24 24.05
N GLU A 98 6.12 3.85 24.69
CA GLU A 98 6.00 2.57 25.41
C GLU A 98 5.71 1.43 24.43
N ILE A 99 6.50 0.35 24.51
CA ILE A 99 6.38 -0.80 23.62
C ILE A 99 5.76 -1.97 24.39
N TYR A 100 4.46 -2.16 24.22
CA TYR A 100 3.73 -3.26 24.89
C TYR A 100 4.07 -4.65 24.36
N ARG A 101 4.67 -4.75 23.17
CA ARG A 101 5.09 -6.02 22.57
C ARG A 101 6.37 -6.60 23.20
N GLN A 102 6.92 -5.95 24.24
CA GLN A 102 8.15 -6.36 24.94
C GLN A 102 7.97 -7.48 25.97
N GLU A 103 6.74 -7.82 26.39
CA GLU A 103 6.54 -8.84 27.44
C GLU A 103 7.14 -10.22 27.07
N ASP A 104 7.41 -10.47 25.80
CA ASP A 104 8.02 -11.71 25.29
C ASP A 104 9.54 -11.64 25.00
N GLY A 105 10.22 -10.51 25.23
CA GLY A 105 11.67 -10.41 25.01
C GLY A 105 12.11 -10.50 23.54
N SER A 106 11.29 -10.03 22.60
CA SER A 106 11.60 -10.07 21.16
C SER A 106 12.85 -9.26 20.79
N SER A 107 13.83 -9.92 20.15
CA SER A 107 15.07 -9.28 19.69
C SER A 107 14.89 -8.46 18.41
N ILE A 108 13.80 -8.67 17.67
CA ILE A 108 13.43 -7.90 16.47
C ILE A 108 13.08 -6.46 16.84
N ILE A 109 12.28 -6.28 17.89
CA ILE A 109 11.84 -4.96 18.37
C ILE A 109 13.03 -4.15 18.86
N SER A 110 13.87 -4.76 19.72
CA SER A 110 15.08 -4.14 20.23
C SER A 110 16.00 -3.72 19.07
N LEU A 111 16.15 -4.59 18.05
CA LEU A 111 16.90 -4.24 16.84
C LEU A 111 16.31 -3.05 16.09
N ALA A 112 14.98 -2.99 15.91
CA ALA A 112 14.33 -1.87 15.23
C ALA A 112 14.60 -0.54 15.95
N HIS A 113 14.58 -0.54 17.29
CA HIS A 113 14.88 0.64 18.10
C HIS A 113 16.36 1.08 17.96
N GLU A 114 17.30 0.14 18.01
CA GLU A 114 18.72 0.43 17.76
C GLU A 114 18.94 1.04 16.36
N ILE A 115 18.31 0.45 15.33
CA ILE A 115 18.37 0.95 13.96
C ILE A 115 17.84 2.39 13.88
N LYS A 116 16.68 2.66 14.50
CA LYS A 116 16.10 4.02 14.58
C LYS A 116 17.10 5.01 15.18
N ASN A 117 17.78 4.61 16.24
CA ASN A 117 18.80 5.43 16.92
C ASN A 117 20.13 5.51 16.18
N GLY A 118 20.29 4.83 15.05
CA GLY A 118 21.53 4.88 14.28
C GLY A 118 22.62 3.97 14.85
N ALA A 119 22.25 2.91 15.56
CA ALA A 119 23.16 1.89 16.04
C ALA A 119 22.78 0.48 15.54
N LEU A 120 23.78 -0.41 15.54
CA LEU A 120 23.54 -1.86 15.49
C LEU A 120 23.95 -2.43 16.84
N PRO A 121 23.18 -3.37 17.41
CA PRO A 121 23.54 -3.96 18.68
C PRO A 121 24.81 -4.80 18.56
N GLU A 122 25.57 -4.94 19.65
CA GLU A 122 26.81 -5.73 19.66
C GLU A 122 26.56 -7.22 19.32
N ASP A 123 25.37 -7.70 19.63
CA ASP A 123 24.91 -9.07 19.36
C ASP A 123 24.32 -9.25 17.95
N PHE A 124 24.43 -8.25 17.06
CA PHE A 124 23.79 -8.27 15.74
C PHE A 124 24.10 -9.53 14.91
N THR A 125 25.33 -10.04 15.03
CA THR A 125 25.78 -11.24 14.31
C THR A 125 25.47 -12.55 15.04
N GLN A 126 24.93 -12.46 16.26
CA GLN A 126 24.56 -13.62 17.09
C GLN A 126 23.10 -13.99 16.81
N ASN A 127 22.85 -15.29 16.66
CA ASN A 127 21.50 -15.80 16.46
C ASN A 127 20.74 -15.79 17.79
N GLN A 128 19.56 -15.19 17.76
CA GLN A 128 18.56 -15.16 18.82
C GLN A 128 17.40 -16.10 18.47
N ILE A 129 16.42 -16.19 19.37
CA ILE A 129 15.23 -17.06 19.19
C ILE A 129 14.42 -16.65 17.95
N ASP A 130 14.19 -15.35 17.78
CA ASP A 130 13.35 -14.74 16.73
C ASP A 130 14.17 -14.03 15.63
N ARG A 131 15.51 -13.99 15.76
CA ARG A 131 16.41 -13.31 14.81
C ARG A 131 17.61 -14.16 14.47
N SER A 132 17.90 -14.33 13.19
CA SER A 132 19.13 -15.00 12.74
C SER A 132 19.91 -14.12 11.76
N TYR A 133 21.24 -14.17 11.82
CA TYR A 133 22.13 -13.48 10.90
C TYR A 133 23.04 -14.48 10.17
N PHE A 134 23.14 -14.33 8.85
CA PHE A 134 24.03 -15.11 8.01
C PHE A 134 24.89 -14.21 7.12
N ALA A 135 26.19 -14.19 7.41
CA ALA A 135 27.16 -13.45 6.61
C ALA A 135 27.36 -14.08 5.23
N CYS A 136 27.17 -13.31 4.15
CA CYS A 136 27.48 -13.76 2.79
C CYS A 136 27.64 -12.60 1.81
N GLN A 137 28.20 -12.88 0.64
CA GLN A 137 28.31 -11.93 -0.47
C GLN A 137 27.13 -12.05 -1.45
N ALA A 138 26.97 -11.07 -2.34
CA ALA A 138 25.85 -11.00 -3.29
C ALA A 138 25.59 -12.28 -4.11
N GLN A 139 26.63 -12.99 -4.55
CA GLN A 139 26.51 -14.23 -5.32
C GLN A 139 25.99 -15.41 -4.48
N GLN A 140 26.10 -15.32 -3.15
CA GLN A 140 25.70 -16.37 -2.22
C GLN A 140 24.29 -16.13 -1.65
N ILE A 141 23.68 -14.97 -1.92
CA ILE A 141 22.36 -14.60 -1.41
C ILE A 141 21.30 -15.60 -1.85
N GLU A 142 21.16 -15.83 -3.16
CA GLU A 142 20.13 -16.75 -3.69
C GLU A 142 20.29 -18.18 -3.14
N PRO A 143 21.48 -18.83 -3.19
CA PRO A 143 21.69 -20.16 -2.60
C PRO A 143 21.35 -20.25 -1.11
N LEU A 144 21.62 -19.18 -0.35
CA LEU A 144 21.37 -19.17 1.09
C LEU A 144 19.89 -18.96 1.41
N ILE A 145 19.22 -18.03 0.71
CA ILE A 145 17.77 -17.86 0.81
C ILE A 145 17.07 -19.17 0.44
N SER A 146 17.53 -19.86 -0.60
CA SER A 146 16.99 -21.18 -0.99
C SER A 146 17.06 -22.19 0.17
N LYS A 147 18.21 -22.30 0.85
CA LYS A 147 18.36 -23.18 2.02
C LYS A 147 17.44 -22.79 3.18
N VAL A 148 17.29 -21.49 3.43
CA VAL A 148 16.39 -20.97 4.46
C VAL A 148 14.93 -21.30 4.12
N ALA A 149 14.51 -21.04 2.89
CA ALA A 149 13.16 -21.31 2.40
C ALA A 149 12.80 -22.81 2.48
N ILE A 150 13.72 -23.70 2.08
CA ILE A 150 13.52 -25.15 2.19
C ILE A 150 13.33 -25.58 3.65
N LYS A 151 14.17 -25.07 4.56
CA LYS A 151 14.04 -25.35 6.00
C LYS A 151 12.75 -24.79 6.59
N ALA A 152 12.33 -23.59 6.18
CA ALA A 152 11.09 -22.99 6.62
C ALA A 152 9.89 -23.82 6.15
N LYS A 153 9.88 -24.25 4.88
CA LYS A 153 8.86 -25.16 4.33
C LYS A 153 8.79 -26.48 5.12
N GLN A 154 9.92 -27.07 5.49
CA GLN A 154 9.98 -28.28 6.32
C GLN A 154 9.43 -28.07 7.74
N ARG A 155 9.49 -26.84 8.26
CA ARG A 155 8.92 -26.46 9.56
C ARG A 155 7.43 -26.07 9.47
N GLY A 156 6.82 -26.18 8.30
CA GLY A 156 5.38 -25.91 8.10
C GLY A 156 5.05 -24.47 7.71
N PHE A 157 6.03 -23.62 7.42
CA PHE A 157 5.75 -22.28 6.89
C PHE A 157 5.22 -22.37 5.46
N THR A 158 4.14 -21.65 5.19
CA THR A 158 3.55 -21.52 3.85
C THR A 158 4.22 -20.38 3.07
N PRO A 159 4.00 -20.29 1.74
CA PRO A 159 4.45 -19.13 0.96
C PRO A 159 3.88 -17.79 1.44
N GLN A 160 2.70 -17.80 2.05
CA GLN A 160 2.06 -16.58 2.56
C GLN A 160 2.72 -16.10 3.86
N ASP A 161 3.22 -17.02 4.68
CA ASP A 161 3.89 -16.70 5.93
C ASP A 161 5.29 -16.08 5.75
N ILE A 162 5.94 -16.37 4.60
CA ILE A 162 7.32 -15.96 4.33
C ILE A 162 7.34 -14.82 3.31
N GLN A 163 8.13 -13.79 3.59
CA GLN A 163 8.40 -12.72 2.64
C GLN A 163 9.89 -12.45 2.52
N VAL A 164 10.39 -12.48 1.27
CA VAL A 164 11.72 -11.97 0.96
C VAL A 164 11.60 -10.49 0.59
N LEU A 165 12.38 -9.63 1.23
CA LEU A 165 12.37 -8.18 1.00
C LEU A 165 13.71 -7.73 0.43
N ALA A 166 13.74 -7.46 -0.87
CA ALA A 166 14.96 -7.05 -1.55
C ALA A 166 14.85 -5.59 -2.05
N PRO A 167 15.87 -4.73 -1.85
CA PRO A 167 15.82 -3.33 -2.30
C PRO A 167 15.79 -3.18 -3.84
N MET A 168 16.38 -4.11 -4.59
CA MET A 168 16.58 -3.99 -6.04
C MET A 168 15.88 -5.08 -6.86
N TYR A 169 15.41 -4.71 -8.06
CA TYR A 169 14.72 -5.64 -8.97
C TYR A 169 15.67 -6.56 -9.76
N LYS A 170 16.80 -6.02 -10.24
CA LYS A 170 17.75 -6.72 -11.13
C LYS A 170 18.98 -7.24 -10.36
N GLY A 171 19.66 -8.21 -10.97
CA GLY A 171 20.90 -8.80 -10.46
C GLY A 171 20.69 -10.17 -9.80
N PRO A 172 21.78 -10.85 -9.40
CA PRO A 172 21.72 -12.19 -8.80
C PRO A 172 21.00 -12.23 -7.44
N ALA A 173 20.96 -11.11 -6.72
CA ALA A 173 20.19 -10.94 -5.50
C ALA A 173 18.90 -10.10 -5.72
N GLY A 174 18.52 -9.89 -6.98
CA GLY A 174 17.36 -9.06 -7.33
C GLY A 174 16.03 -9.80 -7.20
N ILE A 175 14.95 -9.04 -7.04
CA ILE A 175 13.58 -9.54 -6.90
C ILE A 175 13.21 -10.58 -7.96
N HIS A 176 13.58 -10.38 -9.24
CA HIS A 176 13.20 -11.32 -10.30
C HIS A 176 13.86 -12.71 -10.14
N ALA A 177 15.15 -12.75 -9.79
CA ALA A 177 15.87 -14.00 -9.58
C ALA A 177 15.33 -14.72 -8.35
N LEU A 178 15.10 -13.98 -7.26
CA LEU A 178 14.59 -14.51 -6.01
C LEU A 178 13.15 -15.03 -6.15
N ASN A 179 12.28 -14.34 -6.89
CA ASN A 179 10.93 -14.82 -7.17
C ASN A 179 10.94 -16.16 -7.92
N LYS A 180 11.76 -16.28 -8.97
CA LYS A 180 11.89 -17.52 -9.75
C LYS A 180 12.39 -18.67 -8.86
N MET A 181 13.42 -18.42 -8.07
CA MET A 181 13.98 -19.43 -7.16
C MET A 181 12.96 -19.87 -6.10
N MET A 182 12.25 -18.92 -5.48
CA MET A 182 11.23 -19.22 -4.47
C MET A 182 10.04 -19.97 -5.06
N GLN A 183 9.59 -19.60 -6.26
CA GLN A 183 8.55 -20.32 -7.00
C GLN A 183 8.93 -21.79 -7.18
N GLU A 184 10.17 -22.10 -7.56
CA GLU A 184 10.59 -23.51 -7.70
C GLU A 184 10.66 -24.27 -6.37
N ILE A 185 10.89 -23.60 -5.24
CA ILE A 185 10.90 -24.26 -3.93
C ILE A 185 9.48 -24.55 -3.44
N PHE A 186 8.60 -23.56 -3.54
CA PHE A 186 7.26 -23.64 -2.99
C PHE A 186 6.27 -24.26 -3.95
N ASN A 187 6.37 -23.95 -5.23
CA ASN A 187 5.43 -24.31 -6.29
C ASN A 187 6.14 -24.87 -7.55
N SER A 188 6.98 -25.89 -7.38
CA SER A 188 7.58 -26.59 -8.52
C SER A 188 6.53 -27.24 -9.42
N ASN A 189 6.86 -27.36 -10.71
CA ASN A 189 6.07 -28.07 -11.73
C ASN A 189 6.93 -29.07 -12.52
N ALA A 190 7.84 -29.78 -11.83
CA ALA A 190 8.75 -30.73 -12.48
C ALA A 190 8.01 -31.88 -13.19
N ASP A 191 6.87 -32.30 -12.64
CA ASP A 191 6.06 -33.39 -13.18
C ASP A 191 5.06 -32.93 -14.27
N GLN A 192 5.05 -31.63 -14.62
CA GLN A 192 4.14 -31.01 -15.60
C GLN A 192 2.64 -31.25 -15.35
N THR A 193 2.27 -31.56 -14.11
CA THR A 193 0.88 -31.86 -13.73
C THR A 193 0.06 -30.59 -13.49
N LYS A 194 0.71 -29.46 -13.19
CA LYS A 194 0.03 -28.19 -12.95
C LYS A 194 -0.11 -27.40 -14.23
N LYS A 195 -1.26 -26.73 -14.36
CA LYS A 195 -1.43 -25.70 -15.38
C LYS A 195 -0.45 -24.57 -15.10
N GLU A 196 0.18 -24.10 -16.18
CA GLU A 196 1.04 -22.93 -16.18
C GLU A 196 0.87 -22.12 -17.45
N VAL A 197 1.16 -20.83 -17.37
CA VAL A 197 1.17 -19.88 -18.49
C VAL A 197 2.40 -18.99 -18.39
N SER A 198 2.92 -18.56 -19.53
CA SER A 198 4.06 -17.64 -19.60
C SER A 198 3.66 -16.27 -20.11
N PHE A 199 4.23 -15.23 -19.49
CA PHE A 199 4.02 -13.83 -19.84
C PHE A 199 5.22 -12.98 -19.43
N ASN A 200 5.75 -12.17 -20.35
CA ASN A 200 6.92 -11.31 -20.14
C ASN A 200 8.13 -12.03 -19.47
N ASN A 201 8.43 -13.25 -19.91
CA ASN A 201 9.48 -14.12 -19.36
C ASN A 201 9.29 -14.56 -17.89
N VAL A 202 8.09 -14.37 -17.36
CA VAL A 202 7.64 -14.93 -16.07
C VAL A 202 6.67 -16.07 -16.35
N VAL A 203 6.80 -17.14 -15.58
CA VAL A 203 5.86 -18.27 -15.61
C VAL A 203 4.96 -18.14 -14.40
N TYR A 204 3.65 -18.28 -14.61
CA TYR A 204 2.62 -18.27 -13.58
C TYR A 204 1.98 -19.65 -13.51
N ARG A 205 1.78 -20.14 -12.29
CA ARG A 205 1.28 -21.48 -11.95
C ARG A 205 0.15 -21.36 -10.94
N ILE A 206 -0.76 -22.32 -10.93
CA ILE A 206 -1.75 -22.44 -9.84
C ILE A 206 -1.01 -22.62 -8.50
N GLY A 207 -1.39 -21.87 -7.47
CA GLY A 207 -0.76 -21.79 -6.16
C GLY A 207 0.35 -20.74 -6.05
N ASP A 208 0.58 -19.93 -7.08
CA ASP A 208 1.58 -18.87 -7.02
C ASP A 208 1.11 -17.67 -6.20
N LYS A 209 2.00 -17.17 -5.35
CA LYS A 209 1.83 -15.91 -4.63
C LYS A 209 2.11 -14.73 -5.58
N VAL A 210 1.14 -13.85 -5.73
CA VAL A 210 1.17 -12.71 -6.65
C VAL A 210 0.87 -11.38 -5.96
N LEU A 211 1.26 -10.29 -6.61
CA LEU A 211 1.06 -8.90 -6.16
C LEU A 211 0.34 -8.11 -7.25
N GLN A 212 -0.67 -7.36 -6.86
CA GLN A 212 -1.32 -6.38 -7.72
C GLN A 212 -0.47 -5.11 -7.83
N LEU A 213 -0.22 -4.64 -9.06
CA LEU A 213 0.61 -3.47 -9.36
C LEU A 213 -0.19 -2.20 -9.65
N VAL A 214 -1.47 -2.33 -9.99
CA VAL A 214 -2.34 -1.24 -10.41
C VAL A 214 -3.68 -1.35 -9.69
N ASN A 215 -4.19 -0.24 -9.16
CA ASN A 215 -5.50 -0.23 -8.52
C ASN A 215 -6.58 -0.67 -9.52
N ALA A 216 -7.44 -1.59 -9.09
CA ALA A 216 -8.65 -2.03 -9.78
C ALA A 216 -9.85 -1.83 -8.83
N PRO A 217 -10.36 -0.58 -8.67
CA PRO A 217 -11.41 -0.28 -7.72
C PRO A 217 -12.73 -1.00 -8.01
N GLU A 218 -13.02 -1.26 -9.29
CA GLU A 218 -14.22 -1.99 -9.73
C GLU A 218 -14.21 -3.44 -9.21
N ASP A 219 -13.00 -4.01 -9.11
CA ASP A 219 -12.77 -5.33 -8.55
C ASP A 219 -12.40 -5.27 -7.07
N ASN A 220 -12.46 -4.13 -6.38
CA ASN A 220 -12.04 -3.99 -4.98
C ASN A 220 -10.61 -4.54 -4.67
N VAL A 221 -9.68 -4.46 -5.62
CA VAL A 221 -8.27 -4.85 -5.44
C VAL A 221 -7.38 -3.63 -5.66
N PHE A 222 -6.41 -3.43 -4.77
CA PHE A 222 -5.54 -2.26 -4.76
C PHE A 222 -4.06 -2.64 -5.01
N ASN A 223 -3.28 -1.65 -5.43
CA ASN A 223 -1.86 -1.80 -5.66
C ASN A 223 -1.14 -2.12 -4.35
N GLY A 224 -0.45 -3.26 -4.30
CA GLY A 224 0.17 -3.78 -3.09
C GLY A 224 -0.58 -4.96 -2.48
N ASP A 225 -1.80 -5.24 -2.91
CA ASP A 225 -2.56 -6.40 -2.44
C ASP A 225 -1.90 -7.68 -2.94
N MET A 226 -1.77 -8.64 -2.02
CA MET A 226 -1.25 -9.97 -2.31
C MET A 226 -2.39 -10.94 -2.55
N GLY A 227 -2.19 -11.84 -3.50
CA GLY A 227 -3.16 -12.88 -3.82
C GLY A 227 -2.48 -14.20 -4.16
N GLU A 228 -3.31 -15.20 -4.42
CA GLU A 228 -2.90 -16.53 -4.85
C GLU A 228 -3.61 -16.90 -6.15
N ILE A 229 -2.88 -17.43 -7.14
CA ILE A 229 -3.50 -17.93 -8.36
C ILE A 229 -4.25 -19.24 -8.05
N THR A 230 -5.58 -19.20 -8.06
CA THR A 230 -6.45 -20.37 -7.84
C THR A 230 -6.75 -21.13 -9.12
N GLY A 231 -6.70 -20.45 -10.28
CA GLY A 231 -7.13 -21.02 -11.55
C GLY A 231 -6.39 -20.47 -12.76
N ILE A 232 -6.23 -21.33 -13.76
CA ILE A 232 -5.72 -20.96 -15.09
C ILE A 232 -6.65 -21.60 -16.13
N ILE A 233 -7.22 -20.75 -16.99
CA ILE A 233 -8.11 -21.13 -18.07
C ILE A 233 -7.38 -20.87 -19.38
N TYR A 234 -7.16 -21.91 -20.17
CA TYR A 234 -6.49 -21.78 -21.47
C TYR A 234 -7.44 -21.23 -22.51
N ALA A 235 -6.91 -20.55 -23.53
CA ALA A 235 -7.68 -20.00 -24.65
C ALA A 235 -8.64 -21.00 -25.32
N LYS A 236 -8.32 -22.30 -25.32
CA LYS A 236 -9.21 -23.35 -25.86
C LYS A 236 -10.49 -23.57 -25.05
N ASP A 237 -10.46 -23.24 -23.76
CA ASP A 237 -11.53 -23.48 -22.80
C ASP A 237 -12.24 -22.17 -22.36
N SER A 238 -11.72 -21.00 -22.77
CA SER A 238 -12.30 -19.67 -22.51
C SER A 238 -13.32 -19.28 -23.60
N GLU A 239 -14.41 -18.63 -23.18
CA GLU A 239 -15.45 -18.09 -24.06
C GLU A 239 -14.89 -17.06 -25.06
N GLU A 240 -13.91 -16.25 -24.62
CA GLU A 240 -13.28 -15.20 -25.41
C GLU A 240 -12.06 -15.67 -26.19
N LYS A 241 -11.71 -16.96 -26.10
CA LYS A 241 -10.55 -17.57 -26.77
C LYS A 241 -9.21 -16.94 -26.38
N VAL A 242 -9.09 -16.47 -25.14
CA VAL A 242 -7.84 -15.93 -24.56
C VAL A 242 -7.51 -16.66 -23.26
N ASP A 243 -6.23 -16.69 -22.88
CA ASP A 243 -5.84 -17.24 -21.57
C ASP A 243 -6.30 -16.30 -20.45
N GLU A 244 -6.80 -16.88 -19.37
CA GLU A 244 -7.27 -16.16 -18.18
C GLU A 244 -6.59 -16.71 -16.92
N LEU A 245 -6.28 -15.80 -16.00
CA LEU A 245 -5.85 -16.10 -14.64
C LEU A 245 -7.00 -15.84 -13.68
N VAL A 246 -7.18 -16.71 -12.70
CA VAL A 246 -8.09 -16.51 -11.58
C VAL A 246 -7.24 -16.37 -10.33
N ILE A 247 -7.38 -15.24 -9.63
CA ILE A 247 -6.58 -14.88 -8.46
C ILE A 247 -7.51 -14.61 -7.29
N ALA A 248 -7.31 -15.32 -6.19
CA ALA A 248 -7.95 -15.04 -4.93
C ALA A 248 -7.11 -14.02 -4.14
N PHE A 249 -7.73 -12.89 -3.82
CA PHE A 249 -7.28 -11.91 -2.84
C PHE A 249 -8.07 -12.09 -1.54
N ASP A 250 -7.69 -11.39 -0.47
CA ASP A 250 -8.31 -11.54 0.85
C ASP A 250 -9.83 -11.29 0.85
N ALA A 251 -10.29 -10.33 0.05
CA ALA A 251 -11.70 -9.93 0.01
C ALA A 251 -12.51 -10.65 -1.07
N ASN A 252 -11.89 -11.10 -2.16
CA ASN A 252 -12.58 -11.58 -3.34
C ASN A 252 -11.67 -12.33 -4.32
N GLU A 253 -12.29 -12.96 -5.31
CA GLU A 253 -11.62 -13.65 -6.41
C GLU A 253 -11.86 -12.90 -7.73
N VAL A 254 -10.78 -12.59 -8.44
CA VAL A 254 -10.81 -11.75 -9.65
C VAL A 254 -10.21 -12.51 -10.84
N ARG A 255 -10.86 -12.36 -12.00
CA ARG A 255 -10.42 -12.94 -13.27
C ARG A 255 -9.68 -11.90 -14.10
N TYR A 256 -8.49 -12.26 -14.56
CA TYR A 256 -7.64 -11.40 -15.39
C TYR A 256 -7.43 -12.01 -16.77
N LYS A 257 -7.80 -11.25 -17.79
CA LYS A 257 -7.52 -11.59 -19.19
C LYS A 257 -6.05 -11.35 -19.51
N ARG A 258 -5.54 -12.02 -20.54
CA ARG A 258 -4.12 -11.97 -20.94
C ARG A 258 -3.56 -10.55 -21.16
N ASN A 259 -4.37 -9.60 -21.61
CA ASN A 259 -3.98 -8.19 -21.79
C ASN A 259 -3.84 -7.41 -20.48
N GLU A 260 -4.32 -7.95 -19.37
CA GLU A 260 -4.28 -7.34 -18.03
C GLU A 260 -3.22 -7.94 -17.12
N TRP A 261 -2.53 -9.00 -17.56
CA TRP A 261 -1.49 -9.66 -16.77
C TRP A 261 -0.30 -8.74 -16.47
N ASN A 262 -0.14 -7.62 -17.17
CA ASN A 262 0.83 -6.57 -16.83
C ASN A 262 0.51 -5.87 -15.49
N LYS A 263 -0.70 -6.04 -14.95
CA LYS A 263 -1.09 -5.54 -13.63
C LYS A 263 -0.61 -6.46 -12.50
N ILE A 264 -0.05 -7.64 -12.80
CA ILE A 264 0.26 -8.68 -11.82
C ILE A 264 1.74 -9.09 -11.91
N THR A 265 2.37 -9.34 -10.77
CA THR A 265 3.72 -9.94 -10.68
C THR A 265 3.78 -11.01 -9.59
N LEU A 266 4.76 -11.90 -9.65
CA LEU A 266 5.08 -12.79 -8.51
C LEU A 266 5.49 -11.98 -7.28
N SER A 267 5.14 -12.48 -6.08
CA SER A 267 5.32 -11.78 -4.81
C SER A 267 6.03 -12.59 -3.71
N TYR A 268 6.68 -13.72 -4.05
CA TYR A 268 7.55 -14.41 -3.09
C TYR A 268 8.69 -13.52 -2.59
N CYS A 269 9.17 -12.64 -3.47
CA CYS A 269 10.07 -11.54 -3.18
C CYS A 269 9.46 -10.24 -3.69
N CYS A 270 9.50 -9.19 -2.87
CA CYS A 270 9.05 -7.87 -3.26
C CYS A 270 10.00 -6.79 -2.72
N SER A 271 9.80 -5.56 -3.16
CA SER A 271 10.55 -4.43 -2.62
C SER A 271 10.01 -4.02 -1.27
N ILE A 272 10.87 -3.44 -0.42
CA ILE A 272 10.49 -2.98 0.93
C ILE A 272 9.36 -1.94 0.86
N HIS A 273 9.36 -1.06 -0.15
CA HIS A 273 8.26 -0.10 -0.40
C HIS A 273 6.92 -0.79 -0.67
N LYS A 274 6.92 -1.92 -1.40
CA LYS A 274 5.69 -2.70 -1.69
C LYS A 274 5.23 -3.55 -0.52
N ALA A 275 6.05 -3.70 0.51
CA ALA A 275 5.71 -4.40 1.74
C ALA A 275 5.22 -3.45 2.85
N GLN A 276 5.18 -2.12 2.62
CA GLN A 276 4.62 -1.18 3.58
C GLN A 276 3.14 -1.47 3.83
N GLY A 277 2.69 -1.28 5.07
CA GLY A 277 1.34 -1.66 5.52
C GLY A 277 1.11 -3.16 5.73
N ASN A 278 1.98 -4.04 5.19
CA ASN A 278 1.89 -5.49 5.37
C ASN A 278 2.83 -5.99 6.47
N GLU A 279 2.49 -7.12 7.09
CA GLU A 279 3.35 -7.79 8.06
C GLU A 279 3.35 -9.31 7.81
N PHE A 280 4.48 -9.96 8.01
CA PHE A 280 4.67 -11.38 7.71
C PHE A 280 5.22 -12.13 8.94
N LYS A 281 4.88 -13.41 9.09
CA LYS A 281 5.44 -14.23 10.17
C LYS A 281 6.95 -14.32 10.07
N MET A 282 7.47 -14.56 8.86
CA MET A 282 8.90 -14.63 8.59
C MET A 282 9.33 -13.65 7.50
N VAL A 283 10.30 -12.80 7.82
CA VAL A 283 10.93 -11.89 6.85
C VAL A 283 12.37 -12.33 6.60
N ILE A 284 12.74 -12.46 5.33
CA ILE A 284 14.11 -12.70 4.90
C ILE A 284 14.63 -11.42 4.23
N LEU A 285 15.64 -10.81 4.84
CA LEU A 285 16.17 -9.52 4.45
C LEU A 285 17.62 -9.65 3.96
N PRO A 286 17.86 -9.72 2.64
CA PRO A 286 19.20 -9.59 2.08
C PRO A 286 19.67 -8.12 2.06
N MET A 287 20.88 -7.84 2.55
CA MET A 287 21.57 -6.55 2.41
C MET A 287 23.02 -6.73 1.96
N VAL A 288 23.36 -6.17 0.79
CA VAL A 288 24.70 -6.24 0.19
C VAL A 288 25.10 -4.89 -0.39
N HIS A 289 26.39 -4.66 -0.60
CA HIS A 289 26.89 -3.35 -1.08
C HIS A 289 26.37 -2.94 -2.46
N GLN A 290 25.96 -3.90 -3.30
CA GLN A 290 25.34 -3.62 -4.61
C GLN A 290 24.07 -2.77 -4.45
N TYR A 291 23.44 -2.77 -3.28
CA TYR A 291 22.27 -1.94 -2.97
C TYR A 291 22.63 -0.52 -2.50
N SER A 292 23.92 -0.13 -2.53
CA SER A 292 24.45 1.09 -1.90
C SER A 292 23.67 2.39 -2.10
N ARG A 293 22.98 2.58 -3.24
CA ARG A 293 22.12 3.74 -3.48
C ARG A 293 20.87 3.79 -2.60
N MET A 294 20.37 2.64 -2.19
CA MET A 294 19.13 2.48 -1.42
C MET A 294 19.39 2.20 0.06
N LEU A 295 20.63 1.89 0.47
CA LEU A 295 20.99 1.65 1.86
C LEU A 295 20.76 2.91 2.71
N GLN A 296 19.61 2.96 3.38
CA GLN A 296 19.19 4.06 4.24
C GLN A 296 18.56 3.50 5.52
N ARG A 297 18.60 4.29 6.59
CA ARG A 297 18.12 3.87 7.92
C ARG A 297 16.64 3.49 7.91
N ASN A 298 15.81 4.34 7.33
CA ASN A 298 14.37 4.13 7.21
C ASN A 298 14.02 2.88 6.37
N LEU A 299 14.80 2.58 5.32
CA LEU A 299 14.64 1.35 4.53
C LEU A 299 14.83 0.11 5.40
N LEU A 300 15.92 0.08 6.17
CA LEU A 300 16.24 -1.04 7.06
C LEU A 300 15.22 -1.14 8.19
N TYR A 301 14.88 -0.02 8.83
CA TYR A 301 13.86 0.06 9.88
C TYR A 301 12.51 -0.48 9.41
N THR A 302 12.03 0.02 8.26
CA THR A 302 10.77 -0.43 7.66
C THR A 302 10.78 -1.92 7.38
N ALA A 303 11.88 -2.46 6.81
CA ALA A 303 11.98 -3.88 6.51
C ALA A 303 11.96 -4.77 7.77
N VAL A 304 12.66 -4.35 8.83
CA VAL A 304 12.71 -5.09 10.10
C VAL A 304 11.34 -5.11 10.78
N THR A 305 10.61 -4.00 10.77
CA THR A 305 9.27 -3.90 11.39
C THR A 305 8.18 -4.68 10.64
N ARG A 306 8.43 -5.17 9.42
CA ARG A 306 7.47 -6.07 8.73
C ARG A 306 7.47 -7.49 9.31
N SER A 307 8.42 -7.85 10.18
CA SER A 307 8.57 -9.20 10.72
C SER A 307 7.80 -9.38 12.02
N LYS A 308 6.88 -10.35 12.06
CA LYS A 308 6.08 -10.65 13.27
C LYS A 308 6.75 -11.62 14.24
N GLU A 309 7.33 -12.70 13.72
CA GLU A 309 7.81 -13.83 14.55
C GLU A 309 9.27 -14.16 14.29
N MET A 310 9.73 -14.11 13.04
CA MET A 310 11.07 -14.59 12.66
C MET A 310 11.74 -13.68 11.62
N LEU A 311 12.85 -13.05 11.99
CA LEU A 311 13.65 -12.22 11.11
C LEU A 311 14.96 -12.91 10.72
N ILE A 312 15.21 -13.02 9.41
CA ILE A 312 16.42 -13.63 8.87
C ILE A 312 17.20 -12.59 8.08
N LEU A 313 18.29 -12.11 8.68
CA LEU A 313 19.20 -11.12 8.11
C LEU A 313 20.30 -11.84 7.34
N ILE A 314 20.47 -11.48 6.07
CA ILE A 314 21.45 -12.12 5.19
C ILE A 314 22.31 -11.05 4.53
N GLY A 315 23.61 -11.27 4.43
CA GLY A 315 24.50 -10.47 3.58
C GLY A 315 25.71 -9.91 4.31
N GLU A 316 26.08 -8.67 4.00
CA GLU A 316 27.34 -8.07 4.45
C GLU A 316 27.11 -7.15 5.65
N LEU A 317 27.81 -7.40 6.77
CA LEU A 317 27.66 -6.58 8.00
C LEU A 317 27.89 -5.08 7.76
N SER A 318 28.86 -4.74 6.91
CA SER A 318 29.15 -3.36 6.54
C SER A 318 28.02 -2.69 5.74
N ALA A 319 27.21 -3.45 4.99
CA ALA A 319 26.03 -2.92 4.31
C ALA A 319 24.93 -2.53 5.32
N TYR A 320 24.75 -3.34 6.37
CA TYR A 320 23.86 -3.00 7.49
C TYR A 320 24.35 -1.77 8.25
N ARG A 321 25.64 -1.71 8.61
CA ARG A 321 26.23 -0.52 9.27
C ARG A 321 26.01 0.74 8.45
N LYS A 322 26.28 0.66 7.14
CA LYS A 322 26.05 1.77 6.22
C LYS A 322 24.58 2.22 6.19
N CYS A 323 23.62 1.29 6.20
CA CYS A 323 22.20 1.67 6.28
C CYS A 323 21.90 2.50 7.53
N VAL A 324 22.38 2.03 8.67
CA VAL A 324 22.10 2.63 9.97
C VAL A 324 22.74 4.02 10.09
N GLU A 325 23.96 4.19 9.60
CA GLU A 325 24.66 5.48 9.56
C GLU A 325 24.00 6.47 8.59
N GLN A 326 23.47 5.98 7.46
CA GLN A 326 22.90 6.81 6.41
C GLN A 326 21.45 7.20 6.70
N VAL A 327 21.29 8.37 7.30
CA VAL A 327 19.97 9.01 7.47
C VAL A 327 19.43 9.44 6.09
N SER A 328 18.15 9.20 5.84
CA SER A 328 17.51 9.64 4.59
C SER A 328 17.57 11.16 4.49
N THR A 329 17.87 11.69 3.31
CA THR A 329 17.89 13.13 3.07
C THR A 329 16.48 13.69 3.29
N LEU A 330 16.35 14.65 4.21
CA LEU A 330 15.11 15.41 4.38
C LEU A 330 14.68 15.99 3.04
N ARG A 331 13.40 15.83 2.71
CA ARG A 331 12.85 16.41 1.49
C ARG A 331 12.81 17.92 1.63
N LEU A 332 13.10 18.63 0.55
CA LEU A 332 12.94 20.08 0.51
C LEU A 332 11.45 20.39 0.40
N THR A 333 10.83 20.67 1.53
CA THR A 333 9.42 21.07 1.62
C THR A 333 9.34 22.50 2.14
N ALA A 334 8.22 23.16 1.86
CA ALA A 334 7.90 24.49 2.38
C ALA A 334 6.55 24.49 3.13
N LEU A 335 6.07 23.30 3.51
CA LEU A 335 4.72 23.13 4.05
C LEU A 335 4.61 23.78 5.42
N LYS A 336 5.60 23.55 6.28
CA LYS A 336 5.69 24.16 7.61
C LYS A 336 5.65 25.67 7.52
N GLU A 337 6.52 26.26 6.69
CA GLU A 337 6.62 27.71 6.51
C GLU A 337 5.32 28.31 5.98
N ARG A 338 4.60 27.59 5.11
CA ARG A 338 3.31 28.03 4.58
C ARG A 338 2.19 27.99 5.63
N ILE A 339 2.15 26.95 6.46
CA ILE A 339 1.14 26.83 7.53
C ILE A 339 1.41 27.86 8.63
N SER A 340 2.64 27.96 9.13
CA SER A 340 3.01 28.96 10.15
C SER A 340 2.95 30.40 9.61
N GLY A 341 3.07 30.59 8.29
CA GLY A 341 3.04 31.88 7.63
C GLY A 341 1.67 32.32 7.12
N ILE A 342 0.58 31.60 7.42
CA ILE A 342 -0.77 31.85 6.86
C ILE A 342 -1.27 33.28 7.09
N ASP A 343 -0.95 33.85 8.26
CA ASP A 343 -1.32 35.22 8.63
C ASP A 343 -0.55 36.28 7.84
N SER A 344 0.58 35.91 7.25
CA SER A 344 1.46 36.79 6.45
C SER A 344 1.25 36.66 4.93
N ILE A 345 0.34 35.79 4.47
CA ILE A 345 0.10 35.58 3.04
C ILE A 345 -0.52 36.85 2.44
N SER A 346 0.27 37.55 1.62
CA SER A 346 -0.20 38.74 0.91
C SER A 346 -1.44 38.46 0.05
N GLN A 347 -2.31 39.46 -0.09
CA GLN A 347 -3.52 39.39 -0.91
C GLN A 347 -3.21 38.98 -2.37
N ALA A 348 -2.06 39.41 -2.91
CA ALA A 348 -1.57 39.00 -4.22
C ALA A 348 -1.22 37.50 -4.32
N MET A 349 -0.74 36.91 -3.23
CA MET A 349 -0.43 35.48 -3.18
C MET A 349 -1.72 34.64 -3.05
N ARG A 350 -2.74 35.13 -2.32
CA ARG A 350 -4.08 34.52 -2.32
C ARG A 350 -4.71 34.53 -3.70
N LEU A 351 -4.64 35.66 -4.41
CA LEU A 351 -5.13 35.76 -5.79
C LEU A 351 -4.37 34.84 -6.75
N LYS A 352 -3.05 34.68 -6.57
CA LYS A 352 -2.26 33.70 -7.35
C LYS A 352 -2.67 32.26 -7.05
N ILE A 353 -2.95 31.92 -5.80
CA ILE A 353 -3.43 30.59 -5.42
C ILE A 353 -4.79 30.33 -6.06
N SER A 354 -5.75 31.25 -5.90
CA SER A 354 -7.07 31.16 -6.56
C SER A 354 -6.94 31.00 -8.06
N SER A 355 -6.12 31.83 -8.72
CA SER A 355 -5.91 31.74 -10.17
C SER A 355 -5.21 30.46 -10.60
N TYR A 356 -4.38 29.85 -9.75
CA TYR A 356 -3.72 28.58 -10.03
C TYR A 356 -4.68 27.41 -9.85
N GLU A 357 -5.55 27.47 -8.85
CA GLU A 357 -6.64 26.53 -8.65
C GLU A 357 -7.63 26.60 -9.83
N GLU A 358 -8.05 27.80 -10.22
CA GLU A 358 -8.90 28.05 -11.40
C GLU A 358 -8.20 27.61 -12.71
N ALA A 359 -6.90 27.88 -12.88
CA ALA A 359 -6.15 27.45 -14.07
C ALA A 359 -5.91 25.93 -14.12
N GLN A 360 -5.84 25.26 -12.96
CA GLN A 360 -5.85 23.80 -12.90
C GLN A 360 -7.22 23.22 -13.23
N GLU A 361 -8.31 23.95 -12.97
CA GLU A 361 -9.67 23.58 -13.39
C GLU A 361 -9.89 23.72 -14.92
N GLU A 362 -9.21 24.66 -15.59
CA GLU A 362 -9.43 24.98 -17.01
C GLU A 362 -8.43 24.36 -18.03
N ALA A 363 -7.25 23.87 -17.63
CA ALA A 363 -6.21 23.47 -18.59
C ALA A 363 -6.38 22.04 -19.18
N PRO A 364 -6.56 21.86 -20.51
CA PRO A 364 -6.44 20.56 -21.14
C PRO A 364 -4.96 20.23 -21.37
N PHE A 365 -4.39 19.34 -20.55
CA PHE A 365 -2.98 18.98 -20.71
C PHE A 365 -2.77 17.95 -21.83
N GLU A 366 -2.19 18.42 -22.94
CA GLU A 366 -1.64 17.59 -24.01
C GLU A 366 -0.49 16.71 -23.49
N LYS A 367 -0.48 15.45 -23.94
CA LYS A 367 0.60 14.49 -23.66
C LYS A 367 1.89 14.91 -24.40
N GLU A 368 3.00 14.96 -23.67
CA GLU A 368 4.33 14.80 -24.25
C GLU A 368 4.44 13.41 -24.91
N GLN A 369 4.20 13.35 -26.21
CA GLN A 369 4.88 12.43 -27.11
C GLN A 369 5.14 13.19 -28.39
N THR A 370 6.40 13.54 -28.66
CA THR A 370 6.84 13.92 -30.01
C THR A 370 7.13 12.62 -30.78
N PRO A 371 6.36 12.26 -31.82
CA PRO A 371 6.81 11.29 -32.79
C PRO A 371 7.67 12.01 -33.83
N VAL A 372 8.85 11.47 -34.08
CA VAL A 372 9.73 11.83 -35.19
C VAL A 372 8.94 11.73 -36.51
N LYS A 373 8.85 12.85 -37.23
CA LYS A 373 8.23 12.94 -38.56
C LYS A 373 8.92 11.96 -39.53
N SER A 374 8.17 11.00 -40.07
CA SER A 374 8.53 10.33 -41.33
C SER A 374 7.55 10.77 -42.42
N ASN A 375 8.11 11.38 -43.47
CA ASN A 375 7.39 11.81 -44.67
C ASN A 375 7.01 10.60 -45.52
N ARG A 376 5.71 10.41 -45.81
CA ARG A 376 5.20 9.97 -47.13
C ARG A 376 3.66 10.10 -47.22
N PRO A 377 3.10 10.30 -48.44
CA PRO A 377 1.81 10.96 -48.66
C PRO A 377 0.59 10.04 -48.57
N LYS A 378 -0.56 10.64 -48.21
CA LYS A 378 -1.91 10.05 -48.14
C LYS A 378 -2.48 9.70 -49.52
N PRO A 379 -3.40 8.73 -49.58
CA PRO A 379 -4.58 8.80 -50.43
C PRO A 379 -5.88 8.96 -49.62
N ASN A 380 -6.83 9.68 -50.23
CA ASN A 380 -8.23 9.87 -49.83
C ASN A 380 -9.00 8.54 -49.73
N LEU A 381 -10.00 8.46 -48.84
CA LEU A 381 -11.41 8.25 -49.22
C LEU A 381 -12.38 8.36 -48.02
N ASP A 382 -13.38 9.21 -48.20
CA ASP A 382 -14.82 9.11 -47.93
C ASP A 382 -15.47 8.75 -46.57
N LEU A 383 -16.36 9.69 -46.24
CA LEU A 383 -17.53 9.76 -45.37
C LEU A 383 -18.41 8.49 -45.30
N ALA A 384 -18.84 8.15 -44.08
CA ALA A 384 -20.18 7.59 -43.82
C ALA A 384 -20.63 7.91 -42.38
N LYS A 385 -21.91 8.28 -42.26
CA LYS A 385 -22.68 8.55 -41.03
C LYS A 385 -23.10 7.25 -40.36
N ASP A 386 -23.42 7.29 -39.06
CA ASP A 386 -24.61 6.71 -38.40
C ASP A 386 -24.37 6.68 -36.88
N GLU A 387 -25.09 7.51 -36.12
CA GLU A 387 -26.38 7.26 -35.44
C GLU A 387 -26.21 6.65 -34.03
N THR A 388 -26.49 7.50 -33.05
CA THR A 388 -26.56 7.23 -31.61
C THR A 388 -27.86 6.52 -31.25
N MET A 389 -27.79 5.43 -30.48
CA MET A 389 -28.93 4.90 -29.73
C MET A 389 -28.63 4.93 -28.23
N ASP A 390 -29.48 5.68 -27.53
CA ASP A 390 -29.55 5.87 -26.09
C ASP A 390 -30.32 4.70 -25.48
N LEU A 391 -29.77 4.04 -24.46
CA LEU A 391 -30.37 2.84 -23.85
C LEU A 391 -30.33 2.94 -22.31
N PHE A 392 -30.99 3.96 -21.77
CA PHE A 392 -31.35 4.01 -20.34
C PHE A 392 -32.84 4.26 -20.21
N ALA A 393 -33.60 3.16 -20.15
CA ALA A 393 -34.95 3.15 -19.62
C ALA A 393 -34.90 3.01 -18.09
N GLN A 394 -35.75 3.80 -17.45
CA GLN A 394 -35.94 3.95 -16.01
C GLN A 394 -36.30 2.64 -15.31
N GLU A 395 -35.74 2.39 -14.13
CA GLU A 395 -36.42 1.61 -13.09
C GLU A 395 -36.36 2.32 -11.73
N THR A 396 -37.44 2.10 -10.99
CA THR A 396 -38.09 2.92 -9.98
C THR A 396 -37.45 2.92 -8.59
N SER A 397 -37.63 4.06 -7.92
CA SER A 397 -37.40 4.34 -6.50
C SER A 397 -38.11 3.37 -5.54
N ASN A 398 -37.38 2.83 -4.55
CA ASN A 398 -37.94 2.43 -3.27
C ASN A 398 -37.21 3.22 -2.17
N SER A 399 -37.96 4.10 -1.51
CA SER A 399 -37.53 4.91 -0.37
C SER A 399 -37.40 4.04 0.89
N PHE A 400 -36.18 3.85 1.37
CA PHE A 400 -35.95 3.50 2.77
C PHE A 400 -35.90 4.82 3.55
N GLU A 401 -36.90 5.09 4.38
CA GLU A 401 -36.85 6.21 5.32
C GLU A 401 -35.82 5.90 6.41
N GLU A 402 -34.80 6.75 6.53
CA GLU A 402 -33.82 6.71 7.61
C GLU A 402 -34.51 7.01 8.95
N MET A 403 -34.59 6.02 9.83
CA MET A 403 -35.06 6.22 11.21
C MET A 403 -33.95 6.85 12.06
N GLN A 404 -33.99 8.17 12.22
CA GLN A 404 -33.10 8.91 13.12
C GLN A 404 -33.68 8.98 14.54
N LEU A 405 -32.85 8.67 15.55
CA LEU A 405 -33.19 8.78 16.96
C LEU A 405 -33.17 10.26 17.38
N THR A 406 -34.34 10.80 17.72
CA THR A 406 -34.49 12.17 18.21
C THR A 406 -35.16 12.18 19.59
N GLN A 407 -34.90 13.22 20.38
CA GLN A 407 -35.40 13.35 21.75
C GLN A 407 -36.93 13.45 21.82
N GLU A 408 -37.55 13.99 20.78
CA GLU A 408 -39.01 14.11 20.62
C GLU A 408 -39.66 12.72 20.46
N ARG A 409 -39.08 11.85 19.62
CA ARG A 409 -39.58 10.49 19.38
C ARG A 409 -39.43 9.53 20.55
N ILE A 410 -38.43 9.76 21.41
CA ILE A 410 -38.28 9.03 22.68
C ILE A 410 -39.43 9.39 23.64
N GLN A 411 -39.85 10.66 23.66
CA GLN A 411 -40.94 11.12 24.53
C GLN A 411 -42.31 10.59 24.06
N ASP A 412 -42.47 10.40 22.75
CA ASP A 412 -43.68 9.85 22.14
C ASP A 412 -43.73 8.30 22.16
N ASN A 413 -42.74 7.62 22.75
CA ASN A 413 -42.58 6.15 22.77
C ASN A 413 -42.57 5.49 21.37
N GLU A 414 -42.22 6.23 20.30
CA GLU A 414 -42.07 5.66 18.96
C GLU A 414 -40.77 4.85 18.81
N ILE A 415 -39.72 5.23 19.55
CA ILE A 415 -38.42 4.55 19.54
C ILE A 415 -37.97 4.36 20.99
N ASP A 416 -37.82 3.10 21.42
CA ASP A 416 -37.30 2.78 22.75
C ASP A 416 -35.79 3.09 22.81
N PRO A 417 -35.33 4.00 23.69
CA PRO A 417 -33.93 4.33 23.82
C PRO A 417 -33.05 3.16 24.30
N MET A 418 -33.64 2.05 24.76
CA MET A 418 -32.95 0.83 25.20
C MET A 418 -32.84 -0.24 24.10
N ILE A 419 -33.19 0.07 22.85
CA ILE A 419 -33.01 -0.86 21.71
C ILE A 419 -31.56 -1.34 21.65
N GLY A 420 -31.37 -2.66 21.70
CA GLY A 420 -30.06 -3.31 21.63
C GLY A 420 -29.33 -3.51 22.97
N MET A 421 -29.87 -3.01 24.09
CA MET A 421 -29.23 -3.11 25.41
C MET A 421 -29.66 -4.33 26.24
N GLY A 422 -30.61 -5.15 25.76
CA GLY A 422 -31.05 -6.36 26.45
C GLY A 422 -31.61 -6.07 27.86
N GLU A 423 -31.12 -6.77 28.89
CA GLU A 423 -31.51 -6.54 30.30
C GLU A 423 -30.60 -5.53 31.03
N LEU A 424 -29.63 -4.91 30.35
CA LEU A 424 -28.71 -3.96 30.96
C LEU A 424 -29.37 -2.58 31.08
N THR A 425 -29.20 -1.92 32.21
CA THR A 425 -29.71 -0.56 32.45
C THR A 425 -28.54 0.44 32.51
N PRO A 426 -28.77 1.73 32.23
CA PRO A 426 -27.70 2.75 32.29
C PRO A 426 -27.05 2.88 33.68
N TYR A 427 -27.70 2.40 34.73
CA TYR A 427 -27.17 2.39 36.10
C TYR A 427 -26.09 1.33 36.34
N ASP A 428 -25.99 0.32 35.48
CA ASP A 428 -24.94 -0.71 35.57
C ASP A 428 -23.54 -0.16 35.20
N PHE A 429 -23.48 1.04 34.61
CA PHE A 429 -22.26 1.71 34.19
C PHE A 429 -21.84 2.87 35.11
N GLN A 430 -22.58 3.11 36.20
CA GLN A 430 -22.18 4.07 37.24
C GLN A 430 -21.56 3.34 38.43
N MET A 431 -20.23 3.21 38.43
CA MET A 431 -19.49 2.81 39.63
C MET A 431 -19.01 4.04 40.40
N SER A 432 -19.24 3.96 41.71
CA SER A 432 -18.84 4.82 42.83
C SER A 432 -17.35 5.05 42.98
#